data_AF-A0A952CIS9-F1
#
_entry.id   AF-A0A952CIS9-F1
#
_cell.length_a   1.000
_cell.length_b   1.000
_cell.length_c   1.000
_cell.angle_alpha   90.00
_cell.angle_beta   90.00
_cell.angle_gamma   90.00
#
_symmetry.space_group_name_H-M   'P 1'
#
loop_
_entity.id
_entity.type
_entity.pdbx_description
1 polymer ?
#
loop_
_entity_poly.entity_id
_entity_poly.type
_entity_poly.pdbx_seq_one_letter_code
_entity_poly.pdbx_strand_id
1 'polypeptide(L)' 'MKDEWRRTSTVLALIANCNRDPKKVKAFRPADFDPFRGPEKAIRADITVLKDVFIDRQMPGYGGPGEFE' A
#
# COMPACT_ATOMS: atom_id res chain seq x y z
N MET A 1 12.65 -18.47 -8.62
CA MET A 1 13.31 -17.44 -7.78
C MET A 1 12.32 -16.42 -7.21
N LYS A 2 11.59 -15.63 -8.00
CA LYS A 2 10.59 -14.66 -7.46
C LYS A 2 9.48 -15.33 -6.64
N ASP A 3 8.91 -16.44 -7.12
CA ASP A 3 7.83 -17.15 -6.40
C ASP A 3 8.28 -17.81 -5.10
N GLU A 4 9.53 -18.27 -5.06
CA GLU A 4 10.13 -18.83 -3.85
C GLU A 4 10.29 -17.74 -2.78
N TRP A 5 10.79 -16.56 -3.17
CA TRP A 5 10.87 -15.42 -2.28
C TRP A 5 9.51 -14.92 -1.81
N ARG A 6 8.46 -14.99 -2.63
CA ARG A 6 7.08 -14.71 -2.18
C ARG A 6 6.61 -15.65 -1.06
N ARG A 7 6.96 -16.93 -1.15
CA ARG A 7 6.64 -17.91 -0.09
C ARG A 7 7.43 -17.59 1.17
N THR A 8 8.74 -17.37 1.04
CA THR A 8 9.63 -17.00 2.16
C THR A 8 9.15 -15.74 2.86
N SER A 9 8.85 -14.68 2.12
CA SER A 9 8.38 -13.41 2.68
C SER A 9 7.04 -13.56 3.41
N THR A 10 6.17 -14.46 2.95
CA THR A 10 4.89 -14.76 3.61
C THR A 10 5.11 -15.45 4.96
N VAL A 11 6.03 -16.43 5.02
CA VAL A 11 6.39 -17.11 6.26
C VAL A 11 7.04 -16.14 7.25
N LEU A 12 7.96 -15.30 6.79
CA LEU A 12 8.61 -14.28 7.63
C LEU A 12 7.58 -13.29 8.21
N ALA A 13 6.64 -12.82 7.39
CA ALA A 13 5.58 -11.94 7.86
C ALA A 13 4.67 -12.61 8.90
N LEU A 14 4.35 -13.90 8.73
CA LEU A 14 3.59 -14.65 9.73
C LEU A 14 4.35 -14.72 11.06
N ILE A 15 5.61 -15.15 11.04
CA ILE A 15 6.44 -15.29 12.25
C ILE A 15 6.60 -13.94 12.96
N ALA A 16 6.89 -12.87 12.21
CA ALA A 16 7.04 -11.54 12.76
C ALA A 16 5.74 -11.04 13.43
N ASN A 17 4.59 -11.29 12.79
CA ASN A 17 3.30 -10.91 13.35
C ASN A 17 2.89 -11.75 14.57
N CYS A 18 3.27 -13.03 14.64
CA CYS A 18 3.02 -13.84 15.83
C CYS A 18 3.79 -13.32 17.07
N ASN A 19 4.96 -12.70 16.85
CA ASN A 19 5.84 -12.21 17.92
C ASN A 19 5.72 -10.70 18.16
N ARG A 20 4.94 -9.95 17.38
CA ARG A 20 4.80 -8.49 17.55
C ARG A 20 3.84 -8.14 18.67
N ASP A 21 4.12 -7.03 19.36
CA ASP A 21 3.13 -6.37 20.21
C ASP A 21 2.18 -5.51 19.34
N PRO A 22 0.88 -5.84 19.27
CA PRO A 22 -0.06 -5.14 18.40
C PRO A 22 -0.32 -3.68 18.80
N LYS A 23 0.05 -3.26 20.02
CA LYS A 23 -0.11 -1.89 20.50
C LYS A 23 1.07 -0.99 20.12
N LYS A 24 2.23 -1.58 19.83
CA LYS A 24 3.48 -0.84 19.56
C LYS A 24 3.80 -0.72 18.08
N VAL A 25 3.51 -1.76 17.32
CA VAL A 25 3.92 -1.84 15.91
C VAL A 25 2.77 -2.34 15.06
N LYS A 26 2.62 -1.71 13.88
CA LYS A 26 1.68 -2.16 12.85
C LYS A 26 1.97 -3.59 12.40
N ALA A 27 0.98 -4.25 11.80
CA ALA A 27 1.17 -5.57 11.22
C ALA A 27 2.19 -5.52 10.08
N PHE A 28 3.09 -6.50 10.05
CA PHE A 28 4.03 -6.69 8.96
C PHE A 28 3.32 -7.34 7.78
N ARG A 29 3.63 -6.90 6.57
CA ARG A 29 3.13 -7.48 5.31
C ARG A 29 4.22 -8.34 4.69
N PRO A 30 3.89 -9.37 3.88
CA PRO A 30 4.90 -10.11 3.11
C PRO A 30 5.79 -9.18 2.28
N ALA A 31 5.19 -8.11 1.74
CA ALA A 31 5.86 -7.07 0.99
C ALA A 31 7.02 -6.39 1.76
N ASP A 32 7.02 -6.40 3.09
CA ASP A 32 8.09 -5.78 3.89
C ASP A 32 9.36 -6.64 3.97
N PHE A 33 9.28 -7.92 3.55
CA PHE A 33 10.39 -8.88 3.52
C PHE A 33 10.77 -9.36 2.10
N ASP A 34 10.12 -8.84 1.05
CA ASP A 34 10.38 -9.24 -0.34
C ASP A 34 11.52 -8.40 -0.95
N PRO A 35 12.68 -8.99 -1.28
CA PRO A 35 13.82 -8.26 -1.84
C PRO A 35 13.58 -7.76 -3.27
N PHE A 36 12.58 -8.29 -3.97
CA PHE A 36 12.25 -7.87 -5.34
C PHE A 36 11.20 -6.76 -5.38
N ARG A 37 10.73 -6.31 -4.23
CA ARG A 37 9.77 -5.20 -4.15
C ARG A 37 10.48 -3.87 -4.38
N GLY A 38 10.03 -3.15 -5.41
CA GLY A 38 10.39 -1.74 -5.60
C GLY A 38 9.68 -0.82 -4.60
N PRO A 39 10.19 0.41 -4.39
CA PRO A 39 9.55 1.38 -3.52
C PRO A 39 8.08 1.60 -3.91
N GLU A 40 7.19 1.68 -2.92
CA GLU A 40 5.79 2.06 -3.16
C GLU A 40 5.79 3.43 -3.85
N LYS A 41 5.13 3.52 -5.01
CA LYS A 41 4.99 4.80 -5.72
C LYS A 41 4.09 5.69 -4.88
N ALA A 42 4.66 6.76 -4.31
CA ALA A 42 3.88 7.78 -3.64
C ALA A 42 2.89 8.39 -4.66
N ILE A 43 1.61 8.40 -4.31
CA ILE A 43 0.60 9.14 -5.07
C ILE A 43 0.92 10.62 -4.90
N ARG A 44 1.28 11.29 -5.99
CA ARG A 44 1.47 12.74 -6.01
C ARG A 44 0.11 13.37 -6.32
N ALA A 45 -0.49 13.98 -5.32
CA ALA A 45 -1.71 14.76 -5.44
C ALA A 45 -1.54 16.07 -4.67
N ASP A 46 -2.23 17.13 -5.11
CA ASP A 46 -2.29 18.37 -4.35
C ASP A 46 -3.05 18.14 -3.04
N ILE A 47 -2.66 18.85 -1.97
CA ILE A 47 -3.32 18.77 -0.68
C ILE A 47 -4.80 19.23 -0.75
N THR A 48 -5.16 20.07 -1.74
CA THR A 48 -6.55 20.49 -1.97
C THR A 48 -7.51 19.32 -2.21
N VAL A 49 -7.03 18.22 -2.79
CA VAL A 49 -7.83 17.00 -3.04
C VAL A 49 -8.46 16.44 -1.76
N LEU A 50 -7.81 16.62 -0.60
CA LEU A 50 -8.36 16.18 0.67
C LEU A 50 -9.59 17.01 1.07
N LYS A 51 -9.60 18.31 0.77
CA LYS A 51 -10.76 19.16 1.01
C LYS A 51 -11.93 18.71 0.14
N ASP A 52 -11.68 18.49 -1.15
CA ASP A 52 -12.71 18.09 -2.11
C ASP A 52 -13.42 16.80 -1.66
N VAL A 53 -12.64 15.80 -1.23
CA VAL A 53 -13.18 14.49 -0.80
C VAL A 53 -13.87 14.56 0.56
N PHE A 54 -13.24 15.17 1.56
CA PHE A 54 -13.70 15.07 2.96
C PHE A 54 -14.65 16.19 3.39
N ILE A 55 -14.57 17.38 2.78
CA ILE A 55 -15.43 18.52 3.09
C ILE A 55 -16.53 18.65 2.04
N ASP A 56 -16.12 18.80 0.78
CA ASP A 56 -17.05 19.11 -0.31
C ASP A 56 -17.75 17.85 -0.85
N ARG A 57 -17.30 16.66 -0.40
CA ARG A 57 -17.80 15.32 -0.78
C ARG A 57 -17.83 15.09 -2.29
N GLN A 58 -16.99 15.82 -3.00
CA GLN A 58 -16.82 15.69 -4.44
C GLN A 58 -15.64 14.77 -4.67
N MET A 59 -15.90 13.59 -5.22
CA MET A 59 -14.82 12.73 -5.67
C MET A 59 -14.11 13.44 -6.83
N PRO A 60 -12.77 13.64 -6.76
CA PRO A 60 -12.00 14.12 -7.88
C PRO A 60 -12.32 13.21 -9.06
N GLY A 61 -12.67 13.80 -10.19
CA GLY A 61 -13.17 13.06 -11.35
C GLY A 61 -12.29 11.86 -11.63
N TYR A 62 -12.84 10.66 -11.40
CA TYR A 62 -12.37 9.48 -12.07
C TYR A 62 -12.65 9.77 -13.53
N GLY A 63 -11.62 10.08 -14.31
CA GLY A 63 -11.74 10.01 -15.77
C GLY A 63 -12.26 8.61 -16.05
N GLY A 64 -13.54 8.51 -16.41
CA GLY A 64 -14.07 7.27 -16.96
C GLY A 64 -13.18 6.85 -18.12
N PRO A 65 -13.12 5.56 -18.45
CA PRO A 65 -12.38 5.11 -19.62
C PRO A 65 -12.97 5.79 -20.86
N GLY A 66 -12.37 6.90 -21.33
CA GLY A 66 -12.94 7.67 -22.43
C GLY A 66 -12.31 9.00 -22.79
N GLU A 67 -11.54 9.69 -21.94
CA GLU A 67 -11.05 11.04 -22.29
C GLU A 67 -9.59 11.26 -21.88
N PHE A 68 -8.69 10.78 -22.74
CA PHE A 68 -7.37 11.36 -22.95
C PHE A 68 -7.15 11.39 -24.46
N GLU A 69 -7.52 12.51 -25.08
CA GLU A 69 -7.05 12.88 -26.42
C GLU A 69 -5.66 13.50 -26.33
#